data_AF-A0A5N5JP61-F1
#
_entry.id   AF-A0A5N5JP61-F1
#
_cell.length_a   1.000
_cell.length_b   1.000
_cell.length_c   1.000
_cell.angle_alpha   90.00
_cell.angle_beta   90.00
_cell.angle_gamma   90.00
#
_symmetry.space_group_name_H-M   'P 1'
#
loop_
_entity.id
_entity.type
_entity.pdbx_description
1 polymer ?
#
loop_
_entity_poly.entity_id
_entity_poly.type
_entity_poly.pdbx_seq_one_letter_code
_entity_poly.pdbx_strand_id
1 'polypeptide(L)'
;MASALIRSRILSKASRTNKPNSRFFCSNKESTISSQPIISDLSAAAGEAPAQAVGSSENKAWSFFKYGIVGALTGATAFAGYASYAYSLDEVEEKTKALRESVNYTAGNDASNVERYQGLLYSTAMTVPAKAVELYLDMRRLLEEHVKGFTEPASEKLLPDLHPAEQHVFTLVLDLNETIIYSDWKRDRGWRTFKRPGVDDFLQHVGKFYEIVVYSDQLSMYVDPVVERLDTNHFIRYRLSRSATKYQDGKHYRLKFVLCMCPDDGLRVPSNVYPGGNIAWFSDLSKLNRDPGKILYVSGHAFENSLQPENCVPIKAFKTDDMGEVPLDTALLDLIPFLEYVARNSPSDIRKVLASYERKDVGKEFLERSKDYQSRDTNANARTEAARSHLASLRLRVDV
;
A
#
# COMPACT_ATOMS: atom_id res chain seq x y z
N MET A 1 -31.40 31.75 21.98
CA MET A 1 -31.33 30.55 22.84
C MET A 1 -30.15 29.71 22.33
N ALA A 2 -28.96 29.79 22.91
CA ALA A 2 -28.58 29.14 24.17
C ALA A 2 -28.72 27.60 24.04
N SER A 3 -27.72 26.83 23.60
CA SER A 3 -26.33 26.61 24.11
C SER A 3 -26.25 25.68 25.31
N ALA A 4 -25.84 24.42 25.09
CA ALA A 4 -25.38 23.50 26.12
C ALA A 4 -24.43 22.43 25.53
N LEU A 5 -23.11 22.65 25.64
CA LEU A 5 -22.09 21.63 25.35
C LEU A 5 -21.74 20.89 26.64
N ILE A 6 -21.87 19.56 26.66
CA ILE A 6 -21.41 18.74 27.79
C ILE A 6 -20.11 18.01 27.39
N ARG A 7 -18.97 18.57 27.82
CA ARG A 7 -17.65 17.91 27.78
C ARG A 7 -17.20 17.63 29.22
N SER A 8 -17.33 16.39 29.68
CA SER A 8 -16.79 15.95 30.96
C SER A 8 -15.29 15.62 30.84
N ARG A 9 -14.44 16.42 31.51
CA ARG A 9 -13.02 16.10 31.71
C ARG A 9 -12.85 15.19 32.93
N ILE A 10 -12.03 14.14 32.81
CA ILE A 10 -11.50 13.41 33.98
C ILE A 10 -9.99 13.25 33.84
N LEU A 11 -9.23 14.10 34.53
CA LEU A 11 -7.79 13.96 34.80
C LEU A 11 -7.44 14.75 36.07
N SER A 12 -6.83 14.10 37.07
CA SER A 12 -5.81 14.66 38.01
C SER A 12 -5.61 13.74 39.24
N LYS A 13 -4.49 13.96 39.95
CA LYS A 13 -3.92 13.13 41.05
C LYS A 13 -3.29 11.82 40.54
N ALA A 14 -2.09 11.42 40.95
CA ALA A 14 -1.03 12.06 41.76
C ALA A 14 0.35 11.54 41.26
N SER A 15 1.54 11.92 41.75
CA SER A 15 1.97 12.90 42.77
C SER A 15 3.35 13.46 42.39
N ARG A 16 3.85 14.49 43.10
CA ARG A 16 5.23 15.00 42.96
C ARG A 16 6.11 14.50 44.12
N THR A 17 7.27 13.94 43.80
CA THR A 17 8.47 13.90 44.67
C THR A 17 9.68 14.32 43.83
N ASN A 18 10.76 14.82 44.46
CA ASN A 18 11.73 15.70 43.78
C ASN A 18 13.12 15.70 44.46
N LYS A 19 14.20 15.84 43.65
CA LYS A 19 15.63 16.07 44.02
C LYS A 19 16.39 14.91 44.73
N PRO A 20 17.76 14.92 44.75
CA PRO A 20 18.73 15.60 43.86
C PRO A 20 19.90 14.70 43.35
N ASN A 21 20.78 15.28 42.52
CA ASN A 21 22.03 14.69 42.01
C ASN A 21 23.12 14.40 43.07
N SER A 22 24.00 13.45 42.77
CA SER A 22 25.44 13.49 43.12
C SER A 22 26.30 12.96 41.94
N ARG A 23 27.64 12.97 42.04
CA ARG A 23 28.56 12.91 40.86
C ARG A 23 29.90 12.21 41.19
N PHE A 24 30.41 11.35 40.28
CA PHE A 24 31.72 10.64 40.30
C PHE A 24 31.96 9.69 41.51
N PHE A 25 32.55 8.50 41.37
CA PHE A 25 33.95 8.23 40.97
C PHE A 25 34.17 6.76 40.55
N CYS A 26 35.38 6.42 40.09
CA CYS A 26 35.82 5.05 39.75
C CYS A 26 37.19 4.75 40.39
N SER A 27 37.40 3.51 40.88
CA SER A 27 38.74 2.93 41.13
C SER A 27 38.67 1.40 41.31
N ASN A 28 39.81 0.73 41.11
CA ASN A 28 39.95 -0.73 40.98
C ASN A 28 40.17 -1.47 42.31
N LYS A 29 40.01 -2.81 42.29
CA LYS A 29 40.97 -3.77 42.88
C LYS A 29 40.79 -5.20 42.34
N GLU A 30 41.92 -5.83 42.01
CA GLU A 30 42.08 -7.29 41.80
C GLU A 30 42.31 -7.97 43.18
N SER A 31 42.47 -9.29 43.40
CA SER A 31 42.67 -10.52 42.60
C SER A 31 42.06 -11.72 43.39
N THR A 32 42.24 -13.03 43.15
CA THR A 32 43.12 -13.86 42.29
C THR A 32 42.47 -15.24 41.99
N ILE A 33 43.22 -16.18 41.39
CA ILE A 33 42.80 -17.54 41.00
C ILE A 33 43.39 -18.62 41.93
N SER A 34 42.68 -19.74 42.17
CA SER A 34 43.29 -21.01 42.61
C SER A 34 42.46 -22.25 42.19
N SER A 35 43.07 -23.43 42.25
CA SER A 35 42.81 -24.62 41.39
C SER A 35 42.11 -25.83 42.06
N GLN A 36 41.19 -26.48 41.30
CA GLN A 36 41.14 -27.91 40.85
C GLN A 36 41.73 -29.07 41.71
N PRO A 37 41.39 -30.37 41.48
CA PRO A 37 40.11 -31.02 41.08
C PRO A 37 39.90 -32.39 41.82
N ILE A 38 39.44 -33.47 41.12
CA ILE A 38 39.33 -34.92 41.53
C ILE A 38 38.02 -35.26 42.31
N ILE A 39 37.09 -36.18 41.96
CA ILE A 39 36.98 -37.44 41.16
C ILE A 39 37.24 -38.72 41.99
N SER A 40 36.40 -39.76 42.06
CA SER A 40 34.96 -40.00 41.78
C SER A 40 34.64 -41.46 42.21
N ASP A 41 33.41 -41.81 42.64
CA ASP A 41 33.08 -43.26 42.83
C ASP A 41 31.60 -43.69 42.58
N LEU A 42 31.37 -45.01 42.59
CA LEU A 42 30.29 -45.72 41.85
C LEU A 42 29.08 -46.26 42.66
N SER A 43 28.05 -46.68 41.90
CA SER A 43 27.17 -47.86 42.12
C SER A 43 25.94 -47.79 43.06
N ALA A 44 24.81 -47.42 42.45
CA ALA A 44 23.60 -48.27 42.23
C ALA A 44 22.83 -49.02 43.35
N ALA A 45 21.55 -49.26 43.03
CA ALA A 45 20.63 -50.31 43.51
C ALA A 45 19.70 -50.08 44.73
N ALA A 46 18.50 -49.55 44.39
CA ALA A 46 17.17 -50.07 44.75
C ALA A 46 16.69 -50.18 46.23
N GLY A 47 15.49 -49.62 46.46
CA GLY A 47 14.52 -50.12 47.45
C GLY A 47 14.21 -49.22 48.63
N GLU A 48 13.13 -48.42 48.56
CA GLU A 48 11.93 -48.64 49.40
C GLU A 48 10.84 -47.55 49.21
N ALA A 49 9.60 -47.98 49.44
CA ALA A 49 8.41 -47.19 49.74
C ALA A 49 7.50 -48.12 50.58
N PRO A 50 6.68 -47.64 51.55
CA PRO A 50 5.97 -46.36 51.47
C PRO A 50 5.87 -45.54 52.77
N ALA A 51 5.41 -44.30 52.63
CA ALA A 51 4.68 -43.57 53.68
C ALA A 51 3.55 -42.75 53.04
N GLN A 52 2.30 -42.94 53.46
CA GLN A 52 1.17 -42.17 52.95
C GLN A 52 1.03 -40.84 53.70
N ALA A 53 1.09 -39.72 52.98
CA ALA A 53 0.75 -38.40 53.49
C ALA A 53 -0.64 -37.97 52.99
N VAL A 54 -1.65 -38.05 53.85
CA VAL A 54 -2.99 -37.49 53.57
C VAL A 54 -2.91 -35.96 53.69
N GLY A 55 -3.03 -35.24 52.57
CA GLY A 55 -2.87 -33.78 52.53
C GLY A 55 -3.61 -33.08 51.39
N SER A 56 -4.61 -32.27 51.77
CA SER A 56 -5.37 -31.30 50.96
C SER A 56 -5.68 -31.67 49.50
N SER A 57 -6.88 -32.20 49.24
CA SER A 57 -7.40 -32.42 47.88
C SER A 57 -7.63 -31.09 47.12
N GLU A 58 -8.18 -30.08 47.80
CA GLU A 58 -8.61 -28.81 47.20
C GLU A 58 -7.48 -28.07 46.46
N ASN A 59 -6.28 -28.01 47.06
CA ASN A 59 -5.12 -27.33 46.46
C ASN A 59 -4.70 -27.94 45.11
N LYS A 60 -4.92 -29.24 44.91
CA LYS A 60 -4.62 -29.94 43.64
C LYS A 60 -5.74 -29.70 42.61
N ALA A 61 -7.00 -29.80 43.02
CA ALA A 61 -8.13 -29.47 42.13
C ALA A 61 -8.03 -28.02 41.61
N TRP A 62 -7.68 -27.07 42.48
CA TRP A 62 -7.53 -25.66 42.12
C TRP A 62 -6.27 -25.38 41.28
N SER A 63 -5.22 -26.21 41.35
CA SER A 63 -4.08 -26.09 40.44
C SER A 63 -4.40 -26.63 39.04
N PHE A 64 -5.03 -27.80 38.92
CA PHE A 64 -5.47 -28.33 37.61
C PHE A 64 -6.44 -27.38 36.90
N PHE A 65 -7.38 -26.76 37.63
CA PHE A 65 -8.30 -25.76 37.09
C PHE A 65 -7.56 -24.53 36.53
N LYS A 66 -6.52 -24.01 37.22
CA LYS A 66 -5.66 -22.93 36.71
C LYS A 66 -4.95 -23.32 35.42
N TYR A 67 -4.32 -24.52 35.38
CA TYR A 67 -3.62 -24.97 34.18
C TYR A 67 -4.57 -25.16 32.99
N GLY A 68 -5.80 -25.61 33.24
CA GLY A 68 -6.87 -25.67 32.24
C GLY A 68 -7.23 -24.29 31.67
N ILE A 69 -7.46 -23.29 32.53
CA ILE A 69 -7.75 -21.91 32.10
C ILE A 69 -6.59 -21.31 31.30
N VAL A 70 -5.35 -21.46 31.79
CA VAL A 70 -4.16 -20.94 31.11
C VAL A 70 -3.99 -21.60 29.74
N GLY A 71 -4.11 -22.93 29.66
CA GLY A 71 -4.06 -23.67 28.39
C GLY A 71 -5.14 -23.23 27.40
N ALA A 72 -6.38 -23.07 27.85
CA ALA A 72 -7.49 -22.60 27.02
C ALA A 72 -7.25 -21.16 26.50
N LEU A 73 -6.80 -20.24 27.35
CA LEU A 73 -6.51 -18.86 26.98
C LEU A 73 -5.34 -18.78 25.99
N THR A 74 -4.26 -19.55 26.20
CA THR A 74 -3.13 -19.63 25.27
C THR A 74 -3.55 -20.21 23.93
N GLY A 75 -4.33 -21.31 23.91
CA GLY A 75 -4.84 -21.92 22.69
C GLY A 75 -5.76 -20.99 21.90
N ALA A 76 -6.69 -20.29 22.58
CA ALA A 76 -7.56 -19.30 21.95
C ALA A 76 -6.77 -18.12 21.36
N THR A 77 -5.76 -17.63 22.08
CA THR A 77 -4.89 -16.53 21.60
C THR A 77 -4.08 -16.95 20.38
N ALA A 78 -3.50 -18.16 20.38
CA ALA A 78 -2.76 -18.70 19.24
C ALA A 78 -3.66 -18.93 18.02
N PHE A 79 -4.87 -19.47 18.22
CA PHE A 79 -5.86 -19.65 17.14
C PHE A 79 -6.34 -18.32 16.56
N ALA A 80 -6.65 -17.33 17.41
CA ALA A 80 -7.02 -15.98 16.97
C ALA A 80 -5.89 -15.31 16.17
N GLY A 81 -4.64 -15.44 16.62
CA GLY A 81 -3.46 -14.95 15.90
C GLY A 81 -3.26 -15.62 14.54
N TYR A 82 -3.48 -16.94 14.45
CA TYR A 82 -3.43 -17.68 13.18
C TYR A 82 -4.57 -17.27 12.24
N ALA A 83 -5.81 -17.16 12.73
CA ALA A 83 -6.95 -16.73 11.92
C ALA A 83 -6.80 -15.29 11.42
N SER A 84 -6.22 -14.39 12.23
CA SER A 84 -5.85 -13.02 11.83
C SER A 84 -4.66 -12.95 10.86
N TYR A 85 -3.93 -14.04 10.66
CA TYR A 85 -2.83 -14.14 9.70
C TYR A 85 -3.29 -14.81 8.38
N ALA A 86 -4.05 -15.88 8.46
CA ALA A 86 -4.40 -16.74 7.33
C ALA A 86 -5.65 -16.31 6.54
N TYR A 87 -6.57 -15.54 7.14
CA TYR A 87 -7.89 -15.25 6.56
C TYR A 87 -8.24 -13.75 6.61
N SER A 88 -9.02 -13.27 5.62
CA SER A 88 -9.58 -11.91 5.66
C SER A 88 -10.64 -11.76 6.77
N LEU A 89 -11.07 -10.53 7.06
CA LEU A 89 -12.14 -10.31 8.03
C LEU A 89 -13.47 -10.88 7.52
N ASP A 90 -13.82 -10.59 6.27
CA ASP A 90 -15.03 -11.07 5.61
C ASP A 90 -15.08 -12.61 5.52
N GLU A 91 -13.94 -13.25 5.26
CA GLU A 91 -13.81 -14.71 5.18
C GLU A 91 -14.02 -15.37 6.56
N VAL A 92 -13.60 -14.73 7.65
CA VAL A 92 -13.91 -15.23 9.01
C VAL A 92 -15.36 -14.91 9.39
N GLU A 93 -15.88 -13.74 9.04
CA GLU A 93 -17.30 -13.37 9.21
C GLU A 93 -18.22 -14.40 8.54
N GLU A 94 -17.93 -14.79 7.30
CA GLU A 94 -18.66 -15.84 6.55
C GLU A 94 -18.54 -17.20 7.24
N LYS A 95 -17.31 -17.70 7.46
CA LYS A 95 -17.07 -19.02 8.09
C LYS A 95 -17.66 -19.15 9.49
N THR A 96 -17.85 -18.04 10.21
CA THR A 96 -18.43 -18.01 11.56
C THR A 96 -19.91 -17.64 11.59
N LYS A 97 -20.53 -17.34 10.45
CA LYS A 97 -21.93 -16.92 10.37
C LYS A 97 -22.88 -17.96 10.97
N ALA A 98 -22.80 -19.20 10.50
CA ALA A 98 -23.65 -20.30 10.99
C ALA A 98 -23.46 -20.58 12.50
N LEU A 99 -22.24 -20.39 13.02
CA LEU A 99 -21.95 -20.52 14.45
C LEU A 99 -22.68 -19.43 15.27
N ARG A 100 -22.66 -18.18 14.81
CA ARG A 100 -23.37 -17.06 15.45
C ARG A 100 -24.89 -17.22 15.36
N GLU A 101 -25.40 -17.67 14.21
CA GLU A 101 -26.82 -17.93 13.98
C GLU A 101 -27.37 -19.08 14.85
N SER A 102 -26.54 -20.08 15.21
CA SER A 102 -26.94 -21.21 16.06
C SER A 102 -27.45 -20.84 17.46
N VAL A 103 -27.09 -19.65 17.96
CA VAL A 103 -27.57 -19.12 19.25
C VAL A 103 -29.06 -18.79 19.19
N ASN A 104 -29.55 -18.35 18.03
CA ASN A 104 -30.94 -17.92 17.84
C ASN A 104 -31.87 -19.09 17.46
N TYR A 105 -31.46 -20.34 17.69
CA TYR A 105 -32.26 -21.52 17.36
C TYR A 105 -33.55 -21.59 18.20
N THR A 106 -34.69 -21.37 17.54
CA THR A 106 -36.03 -21.59 18.09
C THR A 106 -36.67 -22.81 17.44
N ALA A 107 -36.91 -23.87 18.21
CA ALA A 107 -37.64 -25.05 17.74
C ALA A 107 -39.11 -24.69 17.39
N GLY A 108 -39.61 -25.21 16.27
CA GLY A 108 -40.95 -24.89 15.77
C GLY A 108 -42.09 -25.36 16.69
N ASN A 109 -43.29 -24.81 16.47
CA ASN A 109 -44.49 -25.12 17.27
C ASN A 109 -44.95 -26.60 17.15
N ASP A 110 -44.52 -27.29 16.11
CA ASP A 110 -44.86 -28.71 15.86
C ASP A 110 -43.74 -29.69 16.25
N ALA A 111 -42.59 -29.21 16.72
CA ALA A 111 -41.44 -30.04 17.12
C ALA A 111 -41.72 -30.86 18.39
N SER A 112 -41.10 -32.03 18.54
CA SER A 112 -41.26 -32.85 19.74
C SER A 112 -40.58 -32.21 20.95
N ASN A 113 -41.05 -32.55 22.15
CA ASN A 113 -40.49 -32.01 23.39
C ASN A 113 -39.02 -32.40 23.61
N VAL A 114 -38.56 -33.53 23.06
CA VAL A 114 -37.14 -33.95 23.14
C VAL A 114 -36.27 -33.08 22.24
N GLU A 115 -36.70 -32.81 21.01
CA GLU A 115 -35.99 -31.91 20.08
C GLU A 115 -35.93 -30.47 20.63
N ARG A 116 -36.98 -30.02 21.31
CA ARG A 116 -36.99 -28.72 22.03
C ARG A 116 -35.92 -28.66 23.11
N TYR A 117 -35.80 -29.68 23.97
CA TYR A 117 -34.76 -29.71 24.99
C TYR A 117 -33.35 -29.84 24.39
N GLN A 118 -33.17 -30.64 23.34
CA GLN A 118 -31.89 -30.77 22.65
C GLN A 118 -31.47 -29.45 21.97
N GLY A 119 -32.38 -28.77 21.29
CA GLY A 119 -32.15 -27.47 20.68
C GLY A 119 -31.82 -26.38 21.69
N LEU A 120 -32.49 -26.36 22.85
CA LEU A 120 -32.21 -25.43 23.94
C LEU A 120 -30.85 -25.69 24.61
N LEU A 121 -30.48 -26.96 24.81
CA LEU A 121 -29.15 -27.34 25.31
C LEU A 121 -28.06 -26.95 24.31
N TYR A 122 -28.30 -27.14 23.01
CA TYR A 122 -27.38 -26.78 21.95
C TYR A 122 -27.17 -25.25 21.85
N SER A 123 -28.25 -24.46 21.77
CA SER A 123 -28.12 -22.99 21.72
C SER A 123 -27.45 -22.42 22.98
N THR A 124 -27.77 -22.96 24.16
CA THR A 124 -27.10 -22.59 25.42
C THR A 124 -25.60 -22.90 25.37
N ALA A 125 -25.21 -24.10 24.92
CA ALA A 125 -23.80 -24.49 24.81
C ALA A 125 -23.03 -23.65 23.78
N MET A 126 -23.68 -23.28 22.68
CA MET A 126 -23.08 -22.50 21.58
C MET A 126 -23.08 -20.98 21.84
N THR A 127 -23.85 -20.48 22.83
CA THR A 127 -23.92 -19.06 23.20
C THR A 127 -22.56 -18.48 23.55
N VAL A 128 -21.76 -19.17 24.40
CA VAL A 128 -20.45 -18.67 24.83
C VAL A 128 -19.41 -18.69 23.69
N PRO A 129 -19.24 -19.78 22.91
CA PRO A 129 -18.41 -19.78 21.69
C PRO A 129 -18.78 -18.68 20.69
N ALA A 130 -20.08 -18.49 20.40
CA ALA A 130 -20.54 -17.47 19.47
C ALA A 130 -20.21 -16.05 19.97
N LYS A 131 -20.43 -15.74 21.26
CA LYS A 131 -20.08 -14.44 21.84
C LYS A 131 -18.56 -14.19 21.92
N ALA A 132 -17.75 -15.24 22.11
CA ALA A 132 -16.29 -15.12 22.00
C ALA A 132 -15.84 -14.80 20.57
N VAL A 133 -16.54 -15.33 19.55
CA VAL A 133 -16.27 -15.05 18.14
C VAL A 133 -16.76 -13.66 17.72
N GLU A 134 -17.91 -13.20 18.20
CA GLU A 134 -18.34 -11.80 18.04
C GLU A 134 -17.31 -10.84 18.64
N LEU A 135 -16.85 -11.08 19.87
CA LEU A 135 -15.80 -10.28 20.51
C LEU A 135 -14.49 -10.25 19.71
N TYR A 136 -14.09 -11.38 19.12
CA TYR A 136 -12.94 -11.44 18.22
C TYR A 136 -13.16 -10.62 16.94
N LEU A 137 -14.34 -10.73 16.30
CA LEU A 137 -14.68 -9.95 15.11
C LEU A 137 -14.68 -8.44 15.40
N ASP A 138 -15.28 -8.01 16.51
CA ASP A 138 -15.33 -6.59 16.87
C ASP A 138 -13.95 -6.04 17.29
N MET A 139 -13.14 -6.81 18.03
CA MET A 139 -11.73 -6.45 18.26
C MET A 139 -10.93 -6.37 16.96
N ARG A 140 -11.17 -7.30 16.01
CA ARG A 140 -10.50 -7.30 14.71
C ARG A 140 -10.92 -6.08 13.87
N ARG A 141 -12.21 -5.72 13.84
CA ARG A 141 -12.72 -4.50 13.20
C ARG A 141 -12.04 -3.26 13.77
N LEU A 142 -12.01 -3.08 15.09
CA LEU A 142 -11.37 -1.93 15.73
C LEU A 142 -9.86 -1.84 15.42
N LEU A 143 -9.16 -2.98 15.34
CA LEU A 143 -7.74 -3.02 14.95
C LEU A 143 -7.53 -2.70 13.46
N GLU A 144 -8.39 -3.23 12.57
CA GLU A 144 -8.31 -2.97 11.13
C GLU A 144 -8.73 -1.53 10.80
N GLU A 145 -9.71 -0.94 11.48
CA GLU A 145 -10.05 0.49 11.42
C GLU A 145 -8.88 1.37 11.89
N HIS A 146 -8.22 1.00 12.98
CA HIS A 146 -7.05 1.74 13.47
C HIS A 146 -5.88 1.66 12.48
N VAL A 147 -5.64 0.50 11.86
CA VAL A 147 -4.64 0.33 10.79
C VAL A 147 -5.04 1.11 9.52
N LYS A 148 -6.33 1.12 9.16
CA LYS A 148 -6.88 1.84 7.99
C LYS A 148 -6.55 3.34 8.05
N GLY A 149 -6.59 3.95 9.23
CA GLY A 149 -6.15 5.33 9.46
C GLY A 149 -4.66 5.61 9.22
N PHE A 150 -3.83 4.58 9.00
CA PHE A 150 -2.42 4.70 8.58
C PHE A 150 -2.15 4.20 7.16
N THR A 151 -3.08 3.48 6.51
CA THR A 151 -2.89 2.86 5.19
C THR A 151 -3.72 3.48 4.07
N GLU A 152 -4.85 4.13 4.38
CA GLU A 152 -5.61 4.92 3.42
C GLU A 152 -5.17 6.40 3.43
N PRO A 153 -5.31 7.12 2.30
CA PRO A 153 -5.02 8.54 2.25
C PRO A 153 -5.88 9.36 3.22
N ALA A 154 -5.34 10.47 3.70
CA ALA A 154 -5.97 11.31 4.72
C ALA A 154 -7.27 12.04 4.28
N SER A 155 -7.75 11.82 3.06
CA SER A 155 -9.01 12.35 2.52
C SER A 155 -9.61 11.40 1.49
N GLU A 156 -10.94 11.32 1.44
CA GLU A 156 -11.66 10.56 0.41
C GLU A 156 -11.57 11.21 -0.98
N LYS A 157 -11.45 12.54 -1.03
CA LYS A 157 -11.20 13.34 -2.23
C LYS A 157 -9.83 14.00 -2.12
N LEU A 158 -8.90 13.65 -3.01
CA LEU A 158 -7.56 14.22 -3.06
C LEU A 158 -7.51 15.59 -3.74
N LEU A 159 -8.41 15.85 -4.69
CA LEU A 159 -8.52 17.12 -5.41
C LEU A 159 -9.91 17.77 -5.19
N PRO A 160 -9.99 19.11 -5.17
CA PRO A 160 -11.28 19.81 -5.11
C PRO A 160 -12.12 19.57 -6.37
N ASP A 161 -13.41 19.86 -6.28
CA ASP A 161 -14.35 19.75 -7.40
C ASP A 161 -13.99 20.71 -8.55
N LEU A 162 -14.07 20.25 -9.80
CA LEU A 162 -13.82 21.07 -11.00
C LEU A 162 -14.91 22.11 -11.20
N HIS A 163 -14.51 23.31 -11.63
CA HIS A 163 -15.46 24.33 -12.11
C HIS A 163 -16.28 23.78 -13.29
N PRO A 164 -17.60 24.04 -13.40
CA PRO A 164 -18.45 23.42 -14.43
C PRO A 164 -17.95 23.59 -15.87
N ALA A 165 -17.31 24.73 -16.20
CA ALA A 165 -16.72 24.94 -17.52
C ALA A 165 -15.52 24.03 -17.82
N GLU A 166 -14.80 23.56 -16.80
CA GLU A 166 -13.56 22.76 -16.92
C GLU A 166 -13.82 21.24 -16.91
N GLN A 167 -15.05 20.78 -16.65
CA GLN A 167 -15.38 19.34 -16.57
C GLN A 167 -15.16 18.57 -17.89
N HIS A 168 -14.90 19.26 -18.99
CA HIS A 168 -14.53 18.66 -20.26
C HIS A 168 -13.03 18.32 -20.37
N VAL A 169 -12.17 18.97 -19.58
CA VAL A 169 -10.70 18.85 -19.59
C VAL A 169 -10.24 17.48 -19.09
N PHE A 170 -9.12 16.99 -19.63
CA PHE A 170 -8.47 15.75 -19.18
C PHE A 170 -7.47 16.03 -18.05
N THR A 171 -7.39 15.16 -17.05
CA THR A 171 -6.41 15.26 -15.96
C THR A 171 -5.20 14.39 -16.30
N LEU A 172 -4.05 15.04 -16.46
CA LEU A 172 -2.76 14.38 -16.72
C LEU A 172 -2.00 14.24 -15.40
N VAL A 173 -2.02 13.03 -14.85
CA VAL A 173 -1.34 12.67 -13.61
C VAL A 173 0.07 12.21 -13.95
N LEU A 174 1.09 12.86 -13.38
CA LEU A 174 2.50 12.58 -13.64
C LEU A 174 3.17 12.10 -12.35
N ASP A 175 3.88 10.97 -12.40
CA ASP A 175 4.84 10.61 -11.36
C ASP A 175 6.08 11.52 -11.44
N LEU A 176 6.72 11.73 -10.29
CA LEU A 176 7.89 12.59 -10.18
C LEU A 176 9.18 11.79 -10.43
N ASN A 177 9.35 10.68 -9.72
CA ASN A 177 10.59 9.90 -9.72
C ASN A 177 10.67 8.95 -10.91
N GLU A 178 11.88 8.78 -11.45
CA GLU A 178 12.20 8.05 -12.69
C GLU A 178 11.28 8.40 -13.88
N THR A 179 10.65 9.58 -13.86
CA THR A 179 9.56 9.96 -14.76
C THR A 179 9.77 11.39 -15.28
N ILE A 180 9.73 12.38 -14.37
CA ILE A 180 10.03 13.80 -14.62
C ILE A 180 11.47 14.14 -14.19
N ILE A 181 11.90 13.56 -13.08
CA ILE A 181 13.26 13.67 -12.55
C ILE A 181 13.84 12.29 -12.23
N TYR A 182 15.14 12.23 -11.99
CA TYR A 182 15.81 11.10 -11.36
C TYR A 182 16.63 11.62 -10.17
N SER A 183 16.47 11.02 -9.00
CA SER A 183 17.28 11.36 -7.82
C SER A 183 18.15 10.19 -7.41
N ASP A 184 19.46 10.43 -7.27
CA ASP A 184 20.43 9.41 -6.83
C ASP A 184 21.17 9.85 -5.56
N TRP A 185 21.77 8.87 -4.88
CA TRP A 185 22.66 9.10 -3.75
C TRP A 185 23.96 8.34 -3.98
N LYS A 186 25.08 9.06 -4.15
CA LYS A 186 26.42 8.47 -4.14
C LYS A 186 27.20 9.02 -2.94
N ARG A 187 28.07 8.19 -2.33
CA ARG A 187 28.75 8.49 -1.04
C ARG A 187 29.62 9.74 -1.07
N ASP A 188 30.16 10.06 -2.24
CA ASP A 188 31.02 11.19 -2.56
C ASP A 188 30.25 12.51 -2.69
N ARG A 189 29.07 12.47 -3.34
CA ARG A 189 28.33 13.66 -3.81
C ARG A 189 27.03 13.92 -3.07
N GLY A 190 26.62 13.02 -2.19
CA GLY A 190 25.33 13.05 -1.49
C GLY A 190 24.16 12.81 -2.43
N TRP A 191 22.99 13.35 -2.06
CA TRP A 191 21.80 13.36 -2.91
C TRP A 191 21.99 14.34 -4.08
N ARG A 192 21.72 13.89 -5.31
CA ARG A 192 21.57 14.76 -6.49
C ARG A 192 20.27 14.44 -7.21
N THR A 193 19.72 15.45 -7.88
CA THR A 193 18.48 15.36 -8.65
C THR A 193 18.74 15.87 -10.05
N PHE A 194 18.43 15.03 -11.03
CA PHE A 194 18.61 15.26 -12.47
C PHE A 194 17.25 15.54 -13.10
N LYS A 195 17.19 16.61 -13.89
CA LYS A 195 16.02 17.00 -14.68
C LYS A 195 15.98 16.17 -15.96
N ARG A 196 14.83 15.57 -16.31
CA ARG A 196 14.70 14.85 -17.58
C ARG A 196 14.74 15.83 -18.76
N PRO A 197 15.46 15.53 -19.86
CA PRO A 197 15.46 16.37 -21.05
C PRO A 197 14.04 16.61 -21.60
N GLY A 198 13.78 17.81 -22.14
CA GLY A 198 12.51 18.17 -22.76
C GLY A 198 11.32 18.37 -21.80
N VAL A 199 11.52 18.27 -20.48
CA VAL A 199 10.42 18.40 -19.50
C VAL A 199 9.80 19.80 -19.47
N ASP A 200 10.57 20.85 -19.73
CA ASP A 200 10.05 22.23 -19.80
C ASP A 200 9.10 22.42 -20.98
N ASP A 201 9.53 21.97 -22.17
CA ASP A 201 8.74 22.01 -23.40
C ASP A 201 7.50 21.13 -23.29
N PHE A 202 7.64 19.96 -22.66
CA PHE A 202 6.54 19.05 -22.34
C PHE A 202 5.49 19.74 -21.46
N LEU A 203 5.87 20.27 -20.29
CA LEU A 203 4.94 20.94 -19.37
C LEU A 203 4.28 22.17 -20.03
N GLN A 204 5.07 23.00 -20.74
CA GLN A 204 4.56 24.17 -21.46
C GLN A 204 3.58 23.79 -22.58
N HIS A 205 3.76 22.64 -23.22
CA HIS A 205 2.88 22.20 -24.30
C HIS A 205 1.61 21.51 -23.78
N VAL A 206 1.74 20.52 -22.89
CA VAL A 206 0.58 19.76 -22.40
C VAL A 206 -0.29 20.58 -21.43
N GLY A 207 0.30 21.53 -20.69
CA GLY A 207 -0.44 22.44 -19.79
C GLY A 207 -1.42 23.40 -20.49
N LYS A 208 -1.40 23.46 -21.83
CA LYS A 208 -2.40 24.16 -22.64
C LYS A 208 -3.72 23.39 -22.79
N PHE A 209 -3.70 22.08 -22.52
CA PHE A 209 -4.78 21.14 -22.83
C PHE A 209 -5.21 20.26 -21.66
N TYR A 210 -4.33 20.07 -20.67
CA TYR A 210 -4.51 19.15 -19.55
C TYR A 210 -4.43 19.85 -18.20
N GLU A 211 -5.23 19.40 -17.25
CA GLU A 211 -5.00 19.66 -15.84
C GLU A 211 -3.83 18.79 -15.36
N ILE A 212 -2.64 19.37 -15.19
CA ILE A 212 -1.46 18.63 -14.74
C ILE A 212 -1.48 18.46 -13.22
N VAL A 213 -1.32 17.22 -12.76
CA VAL A 213 -1.23 16.85 -11.33
C VAL A 213 0.04 16.01 -11.13
N VAL A 214 0.95 16.45 -10.26
CA VAL A 214 2.07 15.58 -9.82
C VAL A 214 1.56 14.66 -8.72
N TYR A 215 1.81 13.35 -8.83
CA TYR A 215 1.44 12.33 -7.84
C TYR A 215 2.60 11.38 -7.62
N SER A 216 3.28 11.51 -6.49
CA SER A 216 4.52 10.79 -6.18
C SER A 216 4.44 10.05 -4.85
N ASP A 217 5.13 8.90 -4.77
CA ASP A 217 5.33 8.15 -3.54
C ASP A 217 6.22 8.88 -2.52
N GLN A 218 6.89 9.97 -2.87
CA GLN A 218 7.83 10.66 -1.99
C GLN A 218 7.14 11.54 -0.95
N LEU A 219 7.83 11.85 0.15
CA LEU A 219 7.33 12.78 1.18
C LEU A 219 7.25 14.22 0.61
N SER A 220 6.25 15.01 1.02
CA SER A 220 6.07 16.41 0.56
C SER A 220 7.34 17.26 0.73
N MET A 221 8.10 17.04 1.81
CA MET A 221 9.41 17.66 2.07
C MET A 221 10.41 17.53 0.90
N TYR A 222 10.29 16.50 0.06
CA TYR A 222 11.07 16.34 -1.17
C TYR A 222 10.30 16.80 -2.42
N VAL A 223 9.00 16.49 -2.52
CA VAL A 223 8.15 16.82 -3.68
C VAL A 223 8.07 18.33 -3.90
N ASP A 224 7.67 19.09 -2.88
CA ASP A 224 7.38 20.52 -3.00
C ASP A 224 8.58 21.36 -3.46
N PRO A 225 9.77 21.31 -2.81
CA PRO A 225 10.92 22.09 -3.24
C PRO A 225 11.59 21.56 -4.53
N VAL A 226 11.21 20.38 -5.02
CA VAL A 226 11.59 19.93 -6.38
C VAL A 226 10.66 20.55 -7.41
N VAL A 227 9.34 20.44 -7.23
CA VAL A 227 8.34 20.98 -8.16
C VAL A 227 8.47 22.51 -8.29
N GLU A 228 8.73 23.23 -7.20
CA GLU A 228 8.93 24.69 -7.20
C GLU A 228 10.16 25.17 -7.98
N ARG A 229 11.18 24.31 -8.14
CA ARG A 229 12.36 24.61 -8.97
C ARG A 229 12.22 24.10 -10.41
N LEU A 230 11.33 23.13 -10.63
CA LEU A 230 11.05 22.55 -11.93
C LEU A 230 10.09 23.44 -12.74
N ASP A 231 8.99 23.85 -12.12
CA ASP A 231 7.85 24.49 -12.77
C ASP A 231 7.70 25.95 -12.33
N THR A 232 8.62 26.78 -12.84
CA THR A 232 8.65 28.24 -12.63
C THR A 232 7.50 28.99 -13.30
N ASN A 233 6.78 28.36 -14.23
CA ASN A 233 5.62 28.93 -14.93
C ASN A 233 4.27 28.48 -14.36
N HIS A 234 4.29 27.55 -13.39
CA HIS A 234 3.12 27.03 -12.66
C HIS A 234 2.07 26.33 -13.55
N PHE A 235 2.54 25.47 -14.47
CA PHE A 235 1.69 24.57 -15.25
C PHE A 235 1.09 23.42 -14.41
N ILE A 236 1.70 23.07 -13.27
CA ILE A 236 1.29 21.98 -12.38
C ILE A 236 0.28 22.51 -11.36
N ARG A 237 -0.99 22.15 -11.52
CA ARG A 237 -2.12 22.69 -10.74
C ARG A 237 -2.19 22.12 -9.33
N TYR A 238 -1.85 20.84 -9.15
CA TYR A 238 -1.90 20.15 -7.86
C TYR A 238 -0.68 19.24 -7.67
N ARG A 239 -0.30 19.04 -6.41
CA ARG A 239 0.82 18.19 -5.97
C ARG A 239 0.30 17.21 -4.93
N LEU A 240 0.55 15.92 -5.14
CA LEU A 240 0.20 14.82 -4.26
C LEU A 240 1.48 14.05 -3.91
N SER A 241 1.70 13.85 -2.61
CA SER A 241 2.85 13.18 -2.02
C SER A 241 2.40 11.92 -1.25
N ARG A 242 3.30 11.22 -0.55
CA ARG A 242 3.03 9.95 0.17
C ARG A 242 1.77 9.92 1.05
N SER A 243 1.33 11.06 1.58
CA SER A 243 0.08 11.15 2.37
C SER A 243 -1.21 10.99 1.55
N ALA A 244 -1.10 10.96 0.21
CA ALA A 244 -2.18 10.73 -0.74
C ALA A 244 -2.14 9.33 -1.38
N THR A 245 -0.99 8.63 -1.38
CA THR A 245 -0.90 7.24 -1.86
C THR A 245 -1.55 6.27 -0.88
N LYS A 246 -2.13 5.18 -1.38
CA LYS A 246 -2.68 4.09 -0.58
C LYS A 246 -1.66 2.97 -0.39
N TYR A 247 -1.54 2.48 0.84
CA TYR A 247 -0.75 1.28 1.16
C TYR A 247 -1.63 0.04 0.96
N GLN A 248 -1.19 -0.89 0.11
CA GLN A 248 -1.84 -2.20 -0.10
C GLN A 248 -0.80 -3.33 -0.04
N ASP A 249 -1.25 -4.55 0.21
CA ASP A 249 -0.47 -5.80 0.21
C ASP A 249 0.90 -5.70 0.90
N GLY A 250 0.88 -5.16 2.11
CA GLY A 250 2.04 -4.93 2.94
C GLY A 250 2.84 -6.21 3.22
N LYS A 251 3.91 -6.42 2.45
CA LYS A 251 4.94 -7.46 2.70
C LYS A 251 5.71 -7.16 3.99
N HIS A 252 5.06 -7.47 5.11
CA HIS A 252 5.57 -7.55 6.47
C HIS A 252 6.33 -6.34 7.03
N TYR A 253 5.58 -5.27 7.29
CA TYR A 253 5.71 -4.56 8.57
C TYR A 253 4.33 -4.38 9.24
N ARG A 254 3.63 -5.49 9.51
CA ARG A 254 2.48 -5.49 10.42
C ARG A 254 3.00 -4.98 11.78
N LEU A 255 2.46 -3.85 12.25
CA LEU A 255 2.94 -3.15 13.45
C LEU A 255 3.14 -4.13 14.62
N LYS A 256 4.39 -4.25 15.09
CA LYS A 256 4.75 -5.13 16.20
C LYS A 256 4.33 -4.50 17.53
N PHE A 257 3.02 -4.34 17.75
CA PHE A 257 2.39 -4.06 19.04
C PHE A 257 2.49 -5.28 19.99
N VAL A 258 3.66 -5.89 20.05
CA VAL A 258 4.12 -6.62 21.23
C VAL A 258 4.63 -5.56 22.20
N LEU A 259 4.18 -5.57 23.44
CA LEU A 259 4.76 -4.81 24.55
C LEU A 259 6.16 -5.36 24.88
N CYS A 260 7.11 -5.10 23.98
CA CYS A 260 8.48 -5.56 24.06
C CYS A 260 9.32 -4.53 24.84
N MET A 261 9.03 -4.39 26.13
CA MET A 261 10.01 -3.80 27.05
C MET A 261 11.20 -4.77 27.16
N CYS A 262 12.29 -4.45 26.50
CA CYS A 262 13.62 -4.99 26.81
C CYS A 262 14.56 -3.82 27.20
N PRO A 263 15.51 -4.01 28.12
CA PRO A 263 16.37 -2.93 28.60
C PRO A 263 17.44 -2.51 27.59
N ASP A 264 18.19 -1.47 27.94
CA ASP A 264 19.32 -0.94 27.18
C ASP A 264 20.43 -1.99 26.95
N ASP A 265 20.73 -2.28 25.69
CA ASP A 265 21.98 -2.94 25.28
C ASP A 265 22.45 -2.42 23.91
N GLY A 266 23.77 -2.30 23.74
CA GLY A 266 24.35 -1.32 22.81
C GLY A 266 24.73 -1.81 21.40
N LEU A 267 24.32 -1.02 20.40
CA LEU A 267 25.13 -0.66 19.22
C LEU A 267 25.74 -1.78 18.36
N ARG A 268 24.99 -2.27 17.37
CA ARG A 268 25.42 -2.28 15.95
C ARG A 268 24.27 -2.61 14.99
N VAL A 269 23.88 -1.65 14.16
CA VAL A 269 23.08 -1.91 12.96
C VAL A 269 24.01 -2.02 11.73
N PRO A 270 24.02 -3.15 11.01
CA PRO A 270 24.74 -3.24 9.74
C PRO A 270 23.98 -2.47 8.66
N SER A 271 24.69 -1.68 7.86
CA SER A 271 24.10 -1.02 6.70
C SER A 271 23.77 -2.03 5.60
N ASN A 272 22.58 -1.87 5.00
CA ASN A 272 22.14 -2.53 3.77
C ASN A 272 21.87 -4.05 3.84
N VAL A 273 21.04 -4.51 4.79
CA VAL A 273 20.11 -5.64 4.56
C VAL A 273 18.74 -5.32 5.14
N TYR A 274 17.79 -4.90 4.30
CA TYR A 274 16.36 -4.91 4.64
C TYR A 274 15.76 -6.27 4.27
N PRO A 275 15.13 -7.02 5.20
CA PRO A 275 14.66 -8.37 4.92
C PRO A 275 13.36 -8.40 4.11
N GLY A 276 13.48 -8.52 2.78
CA GLY A 276 12.57 -9.32 1.95
C GLY A 276 11.14 -8.82 1.69
N GLY A 277 10.80 -7.58 2.06
CA GLY A 277 9.47 -7.02 1.85
C GLY A 277 9.49 -5.66 1.16
N ASN A 278 9.12 -5.62 -0.12
CA ASN A 278 8.88 -4.35 -0.82
C ASN A 278 7.60 -3.72 -0.26
N ILE A 279 7.74 -2.58 0.43
CA ILE A 279 6.62 -1.67 0.72
C ILE A 279 6.30 -0.94 -0.59
N ALA A 280 5.19 -1.30 -1.22
CA ALA A 280 4.66 -0.60 -2.38
C ALA A 280 3.65 0.48 -1.94
N TRP A 281 3.80 1.68 -2.50
CA TRP A 281 2.83 2.78 -2.35
C TRP A 281 2.11 2.93 -3.68
N PHE A 282 0.79 2.81 -3.66
CA PHE A 282 -0.01 2.84 -4.88
C PHE A 282 -0.75 4.17 -5.03
N SER A 283 -0.70 4.73 -6.24
CA SER A 283 -1.52 5.86 -6.66
C SER A 283 -2.95 5.37 -6.85
N ASP A 284 -3.85 5.76 -5.96
CA ASP A 284 -5.29 5.53 -6.13
C ASP A 284 -5.89 6.66 -6.95
N LEU A 285 -6.08 6.43 -8.24
CA LEU A 285 -6.63 7.42 -9.17
C LEU A 285 -8.13 7.65 -8.94
N SER A 286 -8.85 6.69 -8.33
CA SER A 286 -10.28 6.85 -8.00
C SER A 286 -10.52 7.97 -6.97
N LYS A 287 -9.54 8.21 -6.10
CA LYS A 287 -9.57 9.25 -5.06
C LYS A 287 -9.31 10.66 -5.60
N LEU A 288 -8.92 10.80 -6.87
CA LEU A 288 -8.64 12.10 -7.49
C LEU A 288 -9.88 12.97 -7.71
N ASN A 289 -11.10 12.46 -7.51
CA ASN A 289 -12.33 13.24 -7.71
C ASN A 289 -12.41 13.81 -9.15
N ARG A 290 -12.15 12.93 -10.13
CA ARG A 290 -12.15 13.18 -11.58
C ARG A 290 -12.84 12.02 -12.29
N ASP A 291 -13.31 12.24 -13.51
CA ASP A 291 -13.89 11.20 -14.36
C ASP A 291 -12.81 10.18 -14.79
N PRO A 292 -12.91 8.88 -14.42
CA PRO A 292 -11.95 7.86 -14.84
C PRO A 292 -11.82 7.69 -16.36
N GLY A 293 -12.82 8.11 -17.15
CA GLY A 293 -12.74 8.19 -18.61
C GLY A 293 -11.79 9.27 -19.14
N LYS A 294 -11.26 10.14 -18.26
CA LYS A 294 -10.43 11.31 -18.61
C LYS A 294 -9.11 11.45 -17.82
N ILE A 295 -8.77 10.46 -16.99
CA ILE A 295 -7.49 10.43 -16.26
C ILE A 295 -6.45 9.70 -17.12
N LEU A 296 -5.26 10.27 -17.26
CA LEU A 296 -4.08 9.58 -17.80
C LEU A 296 -2.98 9.60 -16.73
N TYR A 297 -2.42 8.45 -16.36
CA TYR A 297 -1.31 8.36 -15.40
C TYR A 297 -0.01 8.00 -16.11
N VAL A 298 0.91 8.97 -16.23
CA VAL A 298 2.24 8.79 -16.82
C VAL A 298 3.25 8.52 -15.73
N SER A 299 3.92 7.36 -15.78
CA SER A 299 5.04 7.01 -14.90
C SER A 299 5.99 6.04 -15.61
N GLY A 300 7.26 6.07 -15.24
CA GLY A 300 8.23 5.02 -15.57
C GLY A 300 7.83 3.64 -15.01
N HIS A 301 6.98 3.61 -13.99
CA HIS A 301 6.51 2.42 -13.26
C HIS A 301 4.99 2.33 -13.21
N ALA A 302 4.30 2.82 -14.25
CA ALA A 302 2.85 3.08 -14.21
C ALA A 302 1.99 1.87 -13.82
N PHE A 303 2.36 0.64 -14.22
CA PHE A 303 1.63 -0.59 -13.85
C PHE A 303 2.02 -1.17 -12.49
N GLU A 304 3.13 -0.73 -11.89
CA GLU A 304 3.59 -1.19 -10.57
C GLU A 304 3.07 -0.27 -9.46
N ASN A 305 2.95 1.04 -9.76
CA ASN A 305 2.61 2.09 -8.79
C ASN A 305 1.15 2.59 -8.89
N SER A 306 0.25 1.90 -9.62
CA SER A 306 -1.15 2.32 -9.82
C SER A 306 -2.15 1.21 -9.47
N LEU A 307 -3.32 1.61 -8.94
CA LEU A 307 -4.45 0.70 -8.73
C LEU A 307 -5.40 0.59 -9.94
N GLN A 308 -5.26 1.48 -10.93
CA GLN A 308 -6.09 1.55 -12.13
C GLN A 308 -5.21 1.39 -13.38
N PRO A 309 -4.75 0.16 -13.70
CA PRO A 309 -3.83 -0.11 -14.80
C PRO A 309 -4.39 0.28 -16.18
N GLU A 310 -5.71 0.40 -16.33
CA GLU A 310 -6.39 0.82 -17.55
C GLU A 310 -6.27 2.33 -17.85
N ASN A 311 -5.87 3.14 -16.87
CA ASN A 311 -5.57 4.58 -17.01
C ASN A 311 -4.06 4.86 -17.21
N CYS A 312 -3.22 3.82 -17.23
CA CYS A 312 -1.77 3.95 -17.21
C CYS A 312 -1.17 4.17 -18.60
N VAL A 313 -0.25 5.13 -18.68
CA VAL A 313 0.53 5.51 -19.86
C VAL A 313 2.00 5.22 -19.54
N PRO A 314 2.49 4.00 -19.83
CA PRO A 314 3.88 3.64 -19.55
C PRO A 314 4.83 4.43 -20.44
N ILE A 315 5.91 4.93 -19.85
CA ILE A 315 7.06 5.48 -20.57
C ILE A 315 8.35 4.83 -20.06
N LYS A 316 9.44 4.95 -20.83
CA LYS A 316 10.78 4.56 -20.36
C LYS A 316 11.10 5.25 -19.02
N ALA A 317 11.49 4.49 -18.00
CA ALA A 317 11.99 5.03 -16.74
C ALA A 317 13.30 5.82 -16.96
N PHE A 318 13.39 7.01 -16.38
CA PHE A 318 14.53 7.93 -16.49
C PHE A 318 15.55 7.68 -15.38
N LYS A 319 16.81 7.49 -15.77
CA LYS A 319 17.98 7.30 -14.90
C LYS A 319 19.20 7.94 -15.57
N THR A 320 20.21 8.33 -14.79
CA THR A 320 21.55 8.59 -15.33
C THR A 320 22.25 7.28 -15.72
N ASP A 321 23.36 7.37 -16.46
CA ASP A 321 24.28 6.25 -16.59
C ASP A 321 25.10 5.99 -15.30
N ASP A 322 25.97 4.98 -15.33
CA ASP A 322 26.83 4.59 -14.20
C ASP A 322 27.80 5.70 -13.79
N MET A 323 28.29 6.49 -14.75
CA MET A 323 29.17 7.64 -14.50
C MET A 323 28.39 8.74 -13.79
N GLY A 324 27.10 8.87 -14.10
CA GLY A 324 26.16 9.82 -13.52
C GLY A 324 25.78 10.94 -14.48
N GLU A 325 25.97 10.73 -15.78
CA GLU A 325 25.58 11.65 -16.85
C GLU A 325 24.13 11.39 -17.31
N VAL A 326 23.50 12.40 -17.90
CA VAL A 326 22.13 12.32 -18.42
C VAL A 326 22.17 11.70 -19.83
N PRO A 327 21.57 10.51 -20.05
CA PRO A 327 21.54 9.90 -21.37
C PRO A 327 20.65 10.69 -22.33
N LEU A 328 20.85 10.47 -23.64
CA LEU A 328 19.91 10.95 -24.66
C LEU A 328 18.54 10.30 -24.43
N ASP A 329 17.58 11.09 -23.95
CA ASP A 329 16.24 10.65 -23.60
C ASP A 329 15.21 11.63 -24.16
N THR A 330 14.32 11.13 -25.01
CA THR A 330 13.30 11.90 -25.72
C THR A 330 11.89 11.57 -25.27
N ALA A 331 11.69 10.64 -24.32
CA ALA A 331 10.41 9.95 -24.16
C ALA A 331 9.24 10.86 -23.71
N LEU A 332 9.51 11.99 -23.05
CA LEU A 332 8.50 13.01 -22.79
C LEU A 332 8.08 13.72 -24.08
N LEU A 333 9.04 14.10 -24.93
CA LEU A 333 8.79 14.74 -26.23
C LEU A 333 8.09 13.77 -27.20
N ASP A 334 8.50 12.50 -27.21
CA ASP A 334 7.88 11.44 -28.02
C ASP A 334 6.42 11.18 -27.64
N LEU A 335 6.02 11.51 -26.40
CA LEU A 335 4.65 11.39 -25.90
C LEU A 335 3.76 12.60 -26.27
N ILE A 336 4.34 13.77 -26.57
CA ILE A 336 3.58 15.00 -26.88
C ILE A 336 2.57 14.77 -28.01
N PRO A 337 2.91 14.20 -29.18
CA PRO A 337 1.97 14.06 -30.29
C PRO A 337 0.75 13.17 -29.95
N PHE A 338 0.93 12.17 -29.08
CA PHE A 338 -0.18 11.34 -28.60
C PHE A 338 -1.12 12.13 -27.69
N LEU A 339 -0.59 12.88 -26.72
CA LEU A 339 -1.39 13.71 -25.82
C LEU A 339 -2.09 14.84 -26.59
N GLU A 340 -1.41 15.47 -27.54
CA GLU A 340 -1.98 16.50 -28.41
C GLU A 340 -3.10 15.93 -29.32
N TYR A 341 -2.95 14.70 -29.81
CA TYR A 341 -4.00 13.97 -30.54
C TYR A 341 -5.20 13.66 -29.64
N VAL A 342 -4.97 13.15 -28.42
CA VAL A 342 -6.04 12.85 -27.44
C VAL A 342 -6.82 14.11 -27.09
N ALA A 343 -6.13 15.22 -26.78
CA ALA A 343 -6.76 16.48 -26.44
C ALA A 343 -7.64 17.04 -27.58
N ARG A 344 -7.19 16.94 -28.84
CA ARG A 344 -7.97 17.42 -30.01
C ARG A 344 -9.16 16.54 -30.35
N ASN A 345 -9.03 15.22 -30.25
CA ASN A 345 -10.10 14.29 -30.62
C ASN A 345 -11.08 14.01 -29.46
N SER A 346 -10.70 14.34 -28.22
CA SER A 346 -11.51 14.24 -27.00
C SER A 346 -12.33 12.94 -26.90
N PRO A 347 -11.68 11.76 -26.91
CA PRO A 347 -12.38 10.47 -26.83
C PRO A 347 -13.23 10.38 -25.55
N SER A 348 -14.44 9.83 -25.66
CA SER A 348 -15.39 9.75 -24.55
C SER A 348 -14.98 8.79 -23.41
N ASP A 349 -13.98 7.94 -23.65
CA ASP A 349 -13.32 7.14 -22.62
C ASP A 349 -11.88 6.83 -23.09
N ILE A 350 -10.89 7.46 -22.45
CA ILE A 350 -9.48 7.32 -22.82
C ILE A 350 -8.95 5.90 -22.68
N ARG A 351 -9.52 5.10 -21.77
CA ARG A 351 -9.05 3.75 -21.42
C ARG A 351 -9.21 2.79 -22.60
N LYS A 352 -10.21 3.05 -23.46
CA LYS A 352 -10.42 2.32 -24.73
C LYS A 352 -9.32 2.61 -25.76
N VAL A 353 -8.79 3.83 -25.77
CA VAL A 353 -7.65 4.21 -26.61
C VAL A 353 -6.38 3.55 -26.06
N LEU A 354 -6.12 3.66 -24.75
CA LEU A 354 -4.95 3.07 -24.10
C LEU A 354 -4.89 1.53 -24.24
N ALA A 355 -6.04 0.85 -24.17
CA ALA A 355 -6.13 -0.59 -24.41
C ALA A 355 -5.57 -1.01 -25.78
N SER A 356 -5.69 -0.16 -26.81
CA SER A 356 -5.14 -0.43 -28.15
C SER A 356 -3.61 -0.37 -28.26
N TYR A 357 -2.90 -0.01 -27.17
CA TYR A 357 -1.44 0.02 -27.10
C TYR A 357 -0.85 -1.20 -26.37
N GLU A 358 -1.69 -2.13 -25.89
CA GLU A 358 -1.26 -3.43 -25.33
C GLU A 358 -0.19 -3.31 -24.21
N ARG A 359 -0.21 -2.21 -23.43
CA ARG A 359 0.78 -1.85 -22.39
C ARG A 359 2.20 -1.52 -22.90
N LYS A 360 2.39 -1.27 -24.19
CA LYS A 360 3.66 -0.80 -24.79
C LYS A 360 3.88 0.70 -24.54
N ASP A 361 5.11 1.16 -24.80
CA ASP A 361 5.51 2.58 -24.79
C ASP A 361 4.64 3.37 -25.79
N VAL A 362 3.72 4.17 -25.26
CA VAL A 362 2.63 4.80 -26.04
C VAL A 362 3.16 5.86 -27.01
N GLY A 363 4.21 6.60 -26.63
CA GLY A 363 4.81 7.61 -27.49
C GLY A 363 5.42 7.00 -28.75
N LYS A 364 6.24 5.95 -28.58
CA LYS A 364 6.90 5.27 -29.71
C LYS A 364 5.90 4.58 -30.63
N GLU A 365 4.99 3.79 -30.07
CA GLU A 365 3.95 3.08 -30.83
C GLU A 365 3.04 4.08 -31.58
N PHE A 366 2.71 5.23 -31.01
CA PHE A 366 1.95 6.29 -31.71
C PHE A 366 2.75 6.93 -32.85
N LEU A 367 4.04 7.22 -32.66
CA LEU A 367 4.92 7.74 -33.71
C LEU A 367 5.11 6.75 -34.86
N GLU A 368 5.21 5.45 -34.57
CA GLU A 368 5.32 4.40 -35.58
C GLU A 368 4.01 4.21 -36.35
N ARG A 369 2.87 4.14 -35.66
CA ARG A 369 1.53 4.12 -36.30
C ARG A 369 1.28 5.35 -37.18
N SER A 370 1.72 6.52 -36.75
CA SER A 370 1.60 7.77 -37.52
C SER A 370 2.42 7.73 -38.81
N LYS A 371 3.63 7.16 -38.77
CA LYS A 371 4.50 6.98 -39.95
C LYS A 371 3.92 5.93 -40.92
N ASP A 372 3.41 4.80 -40.41
CA ASP A 372 2.73 3.79 -41.25
C ASP A 372 1.55 4.42 -41.99
N TYR A 373 0.66 5.12 -41.27
CA TYR A 373 -0.51 5.78 -41.86
C TYR A 373 -0.14 6.77 -42.97
N GLN A 374 0.84 7.65 -42.73
CA GLN A 374 1.35 8.60 -43.73
C GLN A 374 1.97 7.89 -44.95
N SER A 375 2.72 6.81 -44.73
CA SER A 375 3.31 6.01 -45.81
C SER A 375 2.24 5.30 -46.65
N ARG A 376 1.14 4.85 -46.03
CA ARG A 376 0.05 4.16 -46.71
C ARG A 376 -0.82 5.11 -47.51
N ASP A 377 -1.09 6.30 -46.98
CA ASP A 377 -1.83 7.35 -47.70
C ASP A 377 -1.04 7.88 -48.91
N THR A 378 0.25 8.19 -48.75
CA THR A 378 1.11 8.58 -49.89
C THR A 378 1.19 7.50 -50.97
N ASN A 379 1.31 6.22 -50.58
CA ASN A 379 1.26 5.10 -51.53
C ASN A 379 -0.13 4.92 -52.20
N ALA A 380 -1.23 5.17 -51.49
CA ALA A 380 -2.58 5.10 -52.07
C ALA A 380 -2.83 6.23 -53.07
N ASN A 381 -2.39 7.45 -52.74
CA ASN A 381 -2.46 8.62 -53.61
C ASN A 381 -1.61 8.42 -54.88
N ALA A 382 -0.36 7.98 -54.75
CA ALA A 382 0.51 7.70 -55.89
C ALA A 382 -0.04 6.60 -56.82
N ARG A 383 -0.64 5.53 -56.27
CA ARG A 383 -1.34 4.49 -57.07
C ARG A 383 -2.55 5.05 -57.81
N THR A 384 -3.33 5.91 -57.15
CA THR A 384 -4.51 6.57 -57.75
C THR A 384 -4.11 7.51 -58.88
N GLU A 385 -3.00 8.24 -58.73
CA GLU A 385 -2.47 9.13 -59.75
C GLU A 385 -1.88 8.36 -60.95
N ALA A 386 -1.15 7.27 -60.70
CA ALA A 386 -0.69 6.36 -61.75
C ALA A 386 -1.84 5.70 -62.53
N ALA A 387 -2.94 5.33 -61.85
CA ALA A 387 -4.14 4.82 -62.51
C ALA A 387 -4.83 5.89 -63.38
N ARG A 388 -4.89 7.15 -62.90
CA ARG A 388 -5.44 8.29 -63.66
C ARG A 388 -4.59 8.61 -64.90
N SER A 389 -3.27 8.65 -64.79
CA SER A 389 -2.40 8.92 -65.94
C SER A 389 -2.43 7.77 -66.97
N HIS A 390 -2.51 6.52 -66.51
CA HIS A 390 -2.72 5.38 -67.41
C HIS A 390 -4.04 5.48 -68.17
N LEU A 391 -5.16 5.73 -67.47
CA LEU A 391 -6.49 5.93 -68.09
C LEU A 391 -6.51 7.12 -69.06
N ALA A 392 -5.83 8.23 -68.74
CA ALA A 392 -5.69 9.36 -69.67
C ALA A 392 -4.92 8.97 -70.94
N SER A 393 -3.81 8.23 -70.81
CA SER A 393 -3.04 7.73 -71.96
C SER A 393 -3.78 6.70 -72.81
N LEU A 394 -4.70 5.94 -72.21
CA LEU A 394 -5.60 5.02 -72.93
C LEU A 394 -6.67 5.79 -73.71
N ARG A 395 -7.28 6.81 -73.10
CA ARG A 395 -8.30 7.64 -73.76
C ARG A 395 -7.75 8.33 -75.01
N LEU A 396 -6.56 8.94 -74.91
CA LEU A 396 -5.84 9.57 -76.02
C LEU A 396 -5.40 8.61 -77.15
N ARG A 397 -5.61 7.29 -77.01
CA ARG A 397 -5.34 6.27 -78.04
C ARG A 397 -6.60 5.73 -78.72
N VAL A 398 -7.79 6.19 -78.32
CA VAL A 398 -9.08 5.76 -78.88
C VAL A 398 -9.69 6.84 -79.80
N ASP A 399 -9.23 8.08 -79.69
CA ASP A 399 -9.66 9.23 -80.50
C ASP A 399 -8.89 9.35 -81.85
N VAL A 400 -8.51 8.22 -82.47
CA VAL A 400 -7.79 8.09 -83.77
C VAL A 400 -8.38 6.97 -84.62
#